data_AF-A0A845UGW2-F1
#
_entry.id   AF-A0A845UGW2-F1
#
_cell.length_a   1.000
_cell.length_b   1.000
_cell.length_c   1.000
_cell.angle_alpha   90.00
_cell.angle_beta   90.00
_cell.angle_gamma   90.00
#
_symmetry.space_group_name_H-M   'P 1'
#
loop_
_entity.id
_entity.type
_entity.pdbx_description
1 polymer ?
#
loop_
_entity_poly.entity_id
_entity_poly.type
_entity_poly.pdbx_seq_one_letter_code
_entity_poly.pdbx_strand_id
1 'polypeptide(L)'
;MPLSLPMEEARNVSMQQLPLMLTADPIRGLSGDRTDGLILLGLEGIVEYMRRIRVAIERRDAAAKKSAMERAQQIVQHLLVNLDEDLPTEQLLRLDSLYRYLLLKLAHANLFNEAQAILACRPIVDDLRGLWMVILSSSSEHSGSFSGQVDFERMLVG
;
A
#
# COMPACT_ATOMS: atom_id res chain seq x y z
N MET A 1 -16.51 56.20 -35.31
CA MET A 1 -16.39 55.73 -36.70
C MET A 1 -15.25 54.72 -36.73
N PRO A 2 -15.52 53.43 -36.99
CA PRO A 2 -14.56 52.34 -36.82
C PRO A 2 -13.85 52.02 -38.15
N LEU A 3 -12.60 51.59 -38.09
CA LEU A 3 -11.92 50.92 -39.19
C LEU A 3 -11.35 49.61 -38.65
N SER A 4 -12.08 48.56 -39.01
CA SER A 4 -11.81 47.16 -38.78
C SER A 4 -10.51 46.73 -39.47
N LEU A 5 -9.64 46.03 -38.76
CA LEU A 5 -8.65 45.14 -39.36
C LEU A 5 -9.07 43.69 -39.09
N PRO A 6 -8.79 42.77 -40.05
CA PRO A 6 -9.57 41.57 -40.24
C PRO A 6 -9.18 40.44 -39.29
N MET A 7 -10.21 39.72 -38.86
CA MET A 7 -10.17 38.40 -38.27
C MET A 7 -9.52 37.40 -39.23
N GLU A 8 -8.20 37.17 -39.16
CA GLU A 8 -7.62 35.96 -39.75
C GLU A 8 -6.26 35.55 -39.16
N GLU A 9 -6.15 35.51 -37.82
CA GLU A 9 -5.05 34.77 -37.15
C GLU A 9 -5.59 33.85 -36.04
N ALA A 10 -6.85 33.44 -36.18
CA ALA A 10 -7.48 32.39 -35.38
C ALA A 10 -7.43 31.07 -36.13
N ARG A 11 -6.22 30.52 -36.34
CA ARG A 11 -5.99 29.09 -36.63
C ARG A 11 -4.48 28.82 -36.65
N ASN A 12 -4.07 27.85 -35.84
CA ASN A 12 -2.73 27.24 -35.86
C ASN A 12 -1.56 28.12 -35.36
N VAL A 13 -1.36 28.22 -34.04
CA VAL A 13 -0.07 27.91 -33.38
C VAL A 13 -0.33 27.60 -31.89
N SER A 14 -0.05 26.35 -31.50
CA SER A 14 0.36 25.90 -30.16
C SER A 14 -0.57 26.02 -28.94
N MET A 15 -1.68 25.27 -28.95
CA MET A 15 -2.16 24.59 -27.72
C MET A 15 -1.28 23.36 -27.43
N GLN A 16 0.01 23.56 -27.13
CA GLN A 16 0.93 22.45 -26.77
C GLN A 16 1.73 22.67 -25.50
N GLN A 17 1.32 23.59 -24.62
CA GLN A 17 1.94 23.70 -23.29
C GLN A 17 0.88 23.89 -22.21
N LEU A 18 0.10 22.83 -21.99
CA LEU A 18 -0.47 22.56 -20.68
C LEU A 18 0.36 21.43 -20.07
N PRO A 19 1.08 21.66 -18.94
CA PRO A 19 1.67 20.56 -18.21
C PRO A 19 0.52 19.71 -17.67
N LEU A 20 0.42 18.48 -18.18
CA LEU A 20 -0.34 17.39 -17.60
C LEU A 20 0.28 17.04 -16.24
N MET A 21 0.03 17.88 -15.24
CA MET A 21 0.36 17.61 -13.84
C MET A 21 -0.94 17.38 -13.06
N LEU A 22 -1.82 16.54 -13.60
CA LEU A 22 -2.99 16.04 -12.89
C LEU A 22 -3.43 14.66 -13.38
N THR A 23 -2.49 13.72 -13.48
CA THR A 23 -2.80 12.27 -13.41
C THR A 23 -1.67 11.56 -12.67
N ALA A 24 -1.33 12.04 -11.47
CA ALA A 24 -0.74 11.12 -10.52
C ALA A 24 -1.88 10.20 -10.07
N ASP A 25 -2.12 9.13 -10.84
CA ASP A 25 -2.90 8.00 -10.33
C ASP A 25 -2.24 7.62 -9.00
N PRO A 26 -2.91 7.70 -7.84
CA PRO A 26 -2.28 7.43 -6.54
C PRO A 26 -1.74 5.99 -6.42
N ILE A 27 -2.04 5.15 -7.42
CA ILE A 27 -1.65 3.75 -7.54
C ILE A 27 -0.39 3.58 -8.41
N ARG A 28 -0.03 4.54 -9.28
CA ARG A 28 1.11 4.41 -10.22
C ARG A 28 2.49 4.63 -9.61
N GLY A 29 2.56 5.13 -8.37
CA GLY A 29 3.83 5.29 -7.64
C GLY A 29 4.43 3.98 -7.11
N LEU A 30 3.71 2.87 -7.19
CA LEU A 30 4.22 1.54 -6.81
C LEU A 30 5.05 0.95 -7.94
N SER A 31 6.18 1.58 -8.25
CA SER A 31 7.27 0.97 -9.04
C SER A 31 8.25 0.21 -8.12
N GLY A 32 7.78 -0.20 -6.95
CA GLY A 32 8.34 -1.32 -6.21
C GLY A 32 7.88 -2.63 -6.84
N ASP A 33 8.56 -3.75 -6.58
CA ASP A 33 8.27 -5.04 -7.20
C ASP A 33 6.75 -5.38 -7.13
N ARG A 34 6.25 -6.23 -8.04
CA ARG A 34 4.84 -6.68 -8.06
C ARG A 34 4.36 -7.13 -6.68
N THR A 35 5.28 -7.65 -5.88
CA THR A 35 5.12 -8.10 -4.49
C THR A 35 4.69 -6.98 -3.55
N ASP A 36 5.24 -5.77 -3.69
CA ASP A 36 4.98 -4.62 -2.83
C ASP A 36 3.51 -4.17 -2.94
N GLY A 37 3.00 -4.13 -4.17
CA GLY A 37 1.60 -3.84 -4.45
C GLY A 37 0.64 -4.91 -3.89
N LEU A 38 1.07 -6.18 -3.85
CA LEU A 38 0.25 -7.27 -3.29
C LEU A 38 0.11 -7.16 -1.77
N ILE A 39 1.16 -6.74 -1.06
CA ILE A 39 1.11 -6.54 0.40
C ILE A 39 0.11 -5.44 0.74
N LEU A 40 0.23 -4.27 0.09
CA LEU A 40 -0.67 -3.14 0.33
C LEU A 40 -2.12 -3.49 -0.04
N LEU A 41 -2.33 -4.20 -1.16
CA LEU A 41 -3.66 -4.71 -1.53
C LEU A 41 -4.23 -5.68 -0.48
N GLY A 42 -3.38 -6.54 0.11
CA GLY A 42 -3.75 -7.41 1.21
C GLY A 42 -4.23 -6.64 2.43
N LEU A 43 -3.52 -5.57 2.81
CA LEU A 43 -3.91 -4.70 3.93
C LEU A 43 -5.27 -4.01 3.68
N GLU A 44 -5.50 -3.49 2.47
CA GLU A 44 -6.81 -2.93 2.11
C GLU A 44 -7.90 -4.02 2.09
N GLY A 45 -7.57 -5.24 1.66
CA GLY A 45 -8.44 -6.41 1.75
C GLY A 45 -8.88 -6.70 3.18
N ILE A 46 -7.96 -6.64 4.14
CA ILE A 46 -8.27 -6.80 5.57
C ILE A 46 -9.27 -5.73 6.02
N VAL A 47 -9.07 -4.47 5.63
CA VAL A 47 -10.01 -3.36 5.95
C VAL A 47 -11.40 -3.62 5.41
N GLU A 48 -11.51 -4.08 4.17
CA GLU A 48 -12.80 -4.41 3.57
C GLU A 48 -13.48 -5.58 4.29
N TYR A 49 -12.74 -6.63 4.67
CA TYR A 49 -13.33 -7.72 5.45
C TYR A 49 -13.74 -7.28 6.87
N MET A 50 -12.98 -6.40 7.52
CA MET A 50 -13.40 -5.79 8.80
C MET A 50 -14.75 -5.06 8.66
N ARG A 51 -14.96 -4.32 7.57
CA ARG A 51 -16.24 -3.68 7.27
C ARG A 51 -17.36 -4.71 7.12
N ARG A 52 -17.12 -5.81 6.39
CA ARG A 52 -18.11 -6.89 6.19
C ARG A 52 -18.46 -7.60 7.49
N ILE A 53 -17.47 -7.88 8.34
CA ILE A 53 -17.68 -8.48 9.68
C ILE A 53 -18.61 -7.58 10.50
N ARG A 54 -18.36 -6.27 10.52
CA ARG A 54 -19.20 -5.31 11.27
C ARG A 54 -20.65 -5.35 10.80
N VAL A 55 -20.88 -5.26 9.50
CA VAL A 55 -22.23 -5.31 8.91
C VAL A 55 -22.92 -6.64 9.23
N ALA A 56 -22.18 -7.76 9.20
CA ALA A 56 -22.73 -9.07 9.54
C ALA A 56 -23.13 -9.19 11.03
N ILE A 57 -22.33 -8.60 11.94
CA ILE A 57 -22.67 -8.53 13.38
C ILE A 57 -23.95 -7.72 13.59
N GLU A 58 -24.06 -6.54 12.97
CA GLU A 58 -25.25 -5.67 13.06
C GLU A 58 -26.52 -6.37 12.55
N ARG A 59 -26.40 -7.15 11.47
CA ARG A 59 -27.50 -7.93 10.88
C ARG A 59 -27.76 -9.26 11.57
N ARG A 60 -26.96 -9.64 12.57
CA ARG A 60 -26.98 -10.97 13.22
C ARG A 60 -26.82 -12.13 12.21
N ASP A 61 -26.09 -11.91 11.14
CA ASP A 61 -25.80 -12.91 10.11
C ASP A 61 -24.51 -13.68 10.49
N ALA A 62 -24.68 -14.81 11.16
CA ALA A 62 -23.56 -15.62 11.63
C ALA A 62 -22.74 -16.24 10.49
N ALA A 63 -23.37 -16.58 9.36
CA ALA A 63 -22.70 -17.21 8.22
C ALA A 63 -21.81 -16.20 7.49
N ALA A 64 -22.34 -15.00 7.22
CA ALA A 64 -21.57 -13.93 6.62
C ALA A 64 -20.41 -13.48 7.53
N LYS A 65 -20.65 -13.40 8.85
CA LYS A 65 -19.60 -13.07 9.84
C LYS A 65 -18.47 -14.09 9.79
N LYS A 66 -18.80 -15.39 9.86
CA LYS A 66 -17.80 -16.47 9.84
C LYS A 66 -16.94 -16.40 8.59
N SER A 67 -17.59 -16.31 7.41
CA SER A 67 -16.87 -16.25 6.14
C SER A 67 -15.95 -15.03 6.04
N ALA A 68 -16.43 -13.84 6.44
CA ALA A 68 -15.62 -12.63 6.40
C ALA A 68 -14.46 -12.67 7.42
N MET A 69 -14.68 -13.24 8.60
CA MET A 69 -13.63 -13.42 9.62
C MET A 69 -12.52 -14.35 9.14
N GLU A 70 -12.89 -15.51 8.60
CA GLU A 70 -11.91 -16.47 8.05
C GLU A 70 -11.05 -15.83 6.98
N ARG A 71 -11.66 -15.05 6.07
CA ARG A 71 -10.93 -14.35 5.01
C ARG A 71 -9.98 -13.28 5.55
N ALA A 72 -10.43 -12.47 6.51
CA ALA A 72 -9.56 -11.48 7.15
C ALA A 72 -8.35 -12.15 7.81
N GLN A 73 -8.59 -13.19 8.62
CA GLN A 73 -7.54 -13.90 9.34
C GLN A 73 -6.58 -14.63 8.38
N GLN A 74 -7.06 -15.19 7.27
CA GLN A 74 -6.22 -15.83 6.25
C GLN A 74 -5.24 -14.84 5.61
N ILE A 75 -5.70 -13.65 5.25
CA ILE A 75 -4.83 -12.63 4.66
C ILE A 75 -3.76 -12.21 5.68
N VAL A 76 -4.16 -11.93 6.92
CA VAL A 76 -3.22 -11.54 7.98
C VAL A 76 -2.16 -12.63 8.22
N GLN A 77 -2.58 -13.89 8.33
CA GLN A 77 -1.65 -15.02 8.51
C GLN A 77 -0.72 -15.20 7.31
N HIS A 78 -1.24 -15.07 6.09
CA HIS A 78 -0.43 -15.16 4.88
C HIS A 78 0.66 -14.09 4.87
N LEU A 79 0.30 -12.83 5.15
CA LEU A 79 1.29 -11.74 5.19
C LEU A 79 2.31 -11.92 6.32
N LEU A 80 1.89 -12.46 7.47
CA LEU A 80 2.79 -12.74 8.60
C LEU A 80 3.80 -13.85 8.28
N VAL A 81 3.37 -14.95 7.68
CA VAL A 81 4.24 -16.10 7.39
C VAL A 81 5.18 -15.81 6.21
N ASN A 82 4.83 -14.87 5.34
CA ASN A 82 5.64 -14.44 4.20
C ASN A 82 6.40 -13.14 4.48
N LEU A 83 6.69 -12.83 5.75
CA LEU A 83 7.63 -11.76 6.06
C LEU A 83 9.01 -12.11 5.52
N ASP A 84 9.64 -11.16 4.83
CA ASP A 84 10.97 -11.32 4.27
C ASP A 84 12.02 -11.31 5.40
N GLU A 85 12.81 -12.38 5.48
CA GLU A 85 13.86 -12.55 6.50
C GLU A 85 15.06 -11.62 6.25
N ASP A 86 15.19 -11.07 5.05
CA ASP A 86 16.25 -10.11 4.69
C ASP A 86 15.96 -8.68 5.20
N LEU A 87 14.78 -8.44 5.79
CA LEU A 87 14.46 -7.16 6.41
C LEU A 87 15.36 -6.87 7.63
N PRO A 88 15.69 -5.59 7.89
CA PRO A 88 16.33 -5.20 9.13
C PRO A 88 15.60 -5.77 10.35
N THR A 89 16.33 -6.41 11.27
CA THR A 89 15.77 -7.17 12.39
C THR A 89 14.74 -6.37 13.20
N GLU A 90 14.98 -5.07 13.42
CA GLU A 90 14.04 -4.20 14.12
C GLU A 90 12.68 -4.09 13.39
N GLN A 91 12.71 -3.91 12.07
CA GLN A 91 11.50 -3.80 11.24
C GLN A 91 10.74 -5.13 11.19
N LEU A 92 11.46 -6.24 11.01
CA LEU A 92 10.90 -7.59 11.01
C LEU A 92 10.16 -7.90 12.32
N LEU A 93 10.80 -7.66 13.47
CA LEU A 93 10.20 -7.85 14.79
C LEU A 93 8.97 -6.98 15.00
N ARG A 94 9.02 -5.73 14.52
CA ARG A 94 7.88 -4.81 14.63
C ARG A 94 6.68 -5.29 13.80
N LEU A 95 6.90 -5.69 12.55
CA LEU A 95 5.85 -6.24 11.69
C LEU A 95 5.25 -7.52 12.27
N ASP A 96 6.08 -8.48 12.69
CA ASP A 96 5.63 -9.74 13.30
C ASP A 96 4.73 -9.45 14.51
N SER A 97 5.16 -8.54 15.39
CA SER A 97 4.39 -8.18 16.59
C SER A 97 3.02 -7.59 16.27
N LEU A 98 2.94 -6.69 15.27
CA LEU A 98 1.69 -6.03 14.89
C LEU A 98 0.72 -6.99 14.20
N TYR A 99 1.22 -7.86 13.31
CA TYR A 99 0.39 -8.88 12.68
C TYR A 99 -0.18 -9.87 13.69
N ARG A 100 0.64 -10.34 14.65
CA ARG A 100 0.17 -11.22 15.73
C ARG A 100 -0.85 -10.52 16.63
N TYR A 101 -0.60 -9.25 16.97
CA TYR A 101 -1.53 -8.47 17.77
C TYR A 101 -2.88 -8.26 17.05
N LEU A 102 -2.85 -8.01 15.74
CA LEU A 102 -4.05 -7.92 14.92
C LEU A 102 -4.85 -9.24 14.92
N LEU A 103 -4.19 -10.39 14.74
CA LEU A 103 -4.83 -11.70 14.82
C LEU A 103 -5.52 -11.92 16.17
N LEU A 104 -4.84 -11.58 17.26
CA LEU A 104 -5.38 -11.69 18.61
C LEU A 104 -6.62 -10.82 18.79
N LYS A 105 -6.60 -9.58 18.30
CA LYS A 105 -7.74 -8.65 18.39
C LYS A 105 -8.93 -9.09 17.54
N LEU A 106 -8.69 -9.58 16.33
CA LEU A 106 -9.74 -10.15 15.48
C LEU A 106 -10.38 -11.38 16.14
N ALA A 107 -9.57 -12.28 16.73
CA ALA A 107 -10.07 -13.44 17.46
C ALA A 107 -10.93 -13.04 18.67
N HIS A 108 -10.48 -12.07 19.47
CA HIS A 108 -11.24 -11.53 20.60
C HIS A 108 -12.58 -10.94 20.14
N ALA A 109 -12.56 -10.07 19.13
CA ALA A 109 -13.77 -9.45 18.60
C ALA A 109 -14.75 -10.49 18.04
N ASN A 110 -14.25 -11.57 17.43
CA ASN A 110 -15.07 -12.66 16.94
C ASN A 110 -15.76 -13.43 18.07
N LEU A 111 -15.03 -13.70 19.16
CA LEU A 111 -15.51 -14.46 20.31
C LEU A 111 -16.68 -13.75 21.01
N PHE A 112 -16.56 -12.44 21.19
CA PHE A 112 -17.56 -11.63 21.89
C PHE A 112 -18.60 -10.98 20.97
N ASN A 113 -18.48 -11.13 19.65
CA ASN A 113 -19.32 -10.48 18.64
C ASN A 113 -19.32 -8.94 18.77
N GLU A 114 -18.17 -8.35 19.10
CA GLU A 114 -18.06 -6.93 19.39
C GLU A 114 -17.68 -6.14 18.12
N ALA A 115 -18.67 -5.51 17.50
CA ALA A 115 -18.45 -4.64 16.33
C ALA A 115 -17.46 -3.49 16.61
N GLN A 116 -17.48 -2.94 17.83
CA GLN A 116 -16.55 -1.89 18.24
C GLN A 116 -15.11 -2.41 18.37
N ALA A 117 -14.92 -3.65 18.80
CA ALA A 117 -13.59 -4.28 18.85
C ALA A 117 -13.01 -4.49 17.45
N ILE A 118 -13.85 -4.75 16.44
CA ILE A 118 -13.43 -4.77 15.02
C ILE A 118 -12.97 -3.38 14.56
N LEU A 119 -13.69 -2.31 14.92
CA LEU A 119 -13.28 -0.94 14.58
C LEU A 119 -11.94 -0.57 15.22
N ALA A 120 -11.70 -1.00 16.46
CA ALA A 120 -10.44 -0.79 17.15
C ALA A 120 -9.24 -1.51 16.51
N CYS A 121 -9.45 -2.43 15.56
CA CYS A 121 -8.38 -3.04 14.78
C CYS A 121 -7.85 -2.14 13.66
N ARG A 122 -8.62 -1.13 13.24
CA ARG A 122 -8.26 -0.25 12.11
C ARG A 122 -6.91 0.46 12.31
N PRO A 123 -6.62 1.10 13.46
CA PRO A 123 -5.32 1.74 13.68
C PRO A 123 -4.13 0.78 13.53
N ILE A 124 -4.28 -0.49 13.94
CA ILE A 124 -3.23 -1.51 13.82
C ILE A 124 -2.92 -1.79 12.34
N VAL A 125 -3.95 -1.83 11.48
CA VAL A 125 -3.78 -2.00 10.04
C VAL A 125 -3.15 -0.75 9.40
N ASP A 126 -3.53 0.44 9.87
CA ASP A 126 -2.90 1.69 9.41
C ASP A 126 -1.42 1.77 9.81
N ASP A 127 -1.05 1.32 11.01
CA ASP A 127 0.34 1.22 11.47
C ASP A 127 1.15 0.23 10.62
N LEU A 128 0.59 -0.96 10.36
CA LEU A 128 1.19 -1.96 9.46
C LEU A 128 1.46 -1.34 8.08
N ARG A 129 0.47 -0.65 7.51
CA ARG A 129 0.61 0.03 6.23
C ARG A 129 1.71 1.09 6.27
N GLY A 130 1.77 1.89 7.34
CA GLY A 130 2.82 2.89 7.54
C GLY A 130 4.22 2.28 7.56
N LEU A 131 4.41 1.17 8.27
CA LEU A 131 5.69 0.47 8.30
C LEU A 131 6.10 -0.08 6.94
N TRP A 132 5.18 -0.72 6.21
CA TRP A 132 5.46 -1.17 4.86
C TRP A 132 5.83 -0.02 3.94
N MET A 133 5.12 1.11 3.99
CA MET A 133 5.48 2.29 3.20
C MET A 133 6.92 2.76 3.46
N VAL A 134 7.37 2.76 4.72
CA VAL A 134 8.75 3.10 5.07
C VAL A 134 9.73 2.09 4.48
N ILE A 135 9.49 0.80 4.67
CA ILE A 135 10.35 -0.29 4.18
C ILE A 135 10.49 -0.21 2.66
N LEU A 136 9.36 -0.13 1.95
CA LEU A 136 9.31 -0.08 0.49
C LEU A 136 10.01 1.17 -0.06
N SER A 137 9.89 2.31 0.62
CA SER A 137 10.61 3.53 0.24
C SER A 137 12.13 3.36 0.40
N SER A 138 12.59 2.72 1.47
CA SER A 138 14.02 2.51 1.72
C SER A 138 14.67 1.47 0.79
N SER A 139 13.90 0.47 0.33
CA SER A 139 14.37 -0.54 -0.63
C SER A 139 14.59 0.03 -2.04
N SER A 140 13.81 1.05 -2.41
CA SER A 140 13.95 1.72 -3.72
C SER A 140 15.23 2.55 -3.86
N GLU A 141 15.80 3.04 -2.75
CA GLU A 141 17.04 3.82 -2.75
C GLU A 141 18.30 2.93 -2.90
N HIS A 142 18.26 1.69 -2.40
CA HIS A 142 19.39 0.76 -2.47
C HIS A 142 19.60 0.13 -3.87
N SER A 143 18.59 0.15 -4.74
CA SER A 143 18.69 -0.36 -6.12
C SER A 143 19.19 0.69 -7.13
N GLY A 144 19.32 1.96 -6.73
CA GLY A 144 19.75 3.06 -7.59
C GLY A 144 21.23 3.47 -7.52
N SER A 145 22.03 2.89 -6.62
CA SER A 145 23.45 3.28 -6.45
C SER A 145 24.42 2.19 -6.91
N PHE A 146 24.42 1.90 -8.21
CA PHE A 146 25.59 1.34 -8.90
C PHE A 146 25.99 2.28 -10.06
N SER A 147 26.19 3.55 -9.75
CA SER A 147 26.87 4.52 -10.63
C SER A 147 28.11 5.05 -9.91
N GLY A 148 29.04 4.15 -9.63
CA GLY A 148 30.37 4.45 -9.13
C GLY A 148 31.40 3.76 -10.00
N GLN A 149 31.60 4.29 -11.21
CA GLN A 149 32.84 4.26 -11.99
C GLN A 149 33.79 3.09 -11.66
N VAL A 150 33.54 1.92 -12.25
CA VAL A 150 34.62 0.92 -12.37
C VAL A 150 35.60 1.48 -13.37
N ASP A 151 36.65 2.12 -12.86
CA ASP A 151 37.76 2.64 -13.66
C ASP A 151 38.63 1.47 -14.13
N PHE A 152 38.20 0.83 -15.23
CA PHE A 152 38.87 -0.31 -15.84
C PHE A 152 40.30 0.03 -16.32
N GLU A 153 40.61 1.31 -16.58
CA GLU A 153 41.95 1.77 -16.93
C GLU A 153 42.94 1.60 -15.78
N ARG A 154 42.48 1.69 -14.52
CA ARG A 154 43.31 1.46 -13.34
C ARG A 154 43.58 -0.02 -13.04
N MET A 155 42.81 -0.93 -13.63
CA MET A 155 42.88 -2.36 -13.36
C MET A 155 43.84 -3.11 -14.30
N LEU A 156 44.18 -2.53 -15.45
CA LEU A 156 45.04 -3.16 -16.47
C LEU A 156 46.51 -2.69 -16.43
N VAL A 157 46.90 -1.82 -15.50
CA VAL A 157 48.28 -1.30 -15.36
C VAL A 157 48.90 -1.69 -14.01
N GLY A 158 48.54 -2.87 -13.48
CA GLY A 158 49.21 -3.50 -12.33
C GLY A 158 50.32 -4.44 -12.77
#